data_AF-A0A9E4W780-F1
#
_entry.id   AF-A0A9E4W780-F1
#
_cell.length_a   1.000
_cell.length_b   1.000
_cell.length_c   1.000
_cell.angle_alpha   90.00
_cell.angle_beta   90.00
_cell.angle_gamma   90.00
#
_symmetry.space_group_name_H-M   'P 1'
#
loop_
_entity.id
_entity.type
_entity.pdbx_description
1 polymer ?
#
loop_
_entity_poly.entity_id
_entity_poly.type
_entity_poly.pdbx_seq_one_letter_code
_entity_poly.pdbx_strand_id
1 'polypeptide(L)'
;MESVLIAVGSLVPLLLILVVIHEFGHYATARAMGVKVLEFGVGFPPRAFGVYTGNTPVLVDGATRYVGLSGPEDLGRGLKIKVSSAENDQGNLVARVIELSKKVAKGEPDEERPGEEDLLKHEGKIRSVSDGSLVLADMLYSVNWAPIGGFVRLAGEANPNVPRSLAGKGTGTRFLVL
;
A
#
# COMPACT_ATOMS: atom_id res chain seq x y z
N MET A 1 5.69 39.78 19.86
CA MET A 1 4.83 38.57 19.86
C MET A 1 4.00 38.45 18.59
N GLU A 2 3.39 39.54 18.12
CA GLU A 2 2.61 39.56 16.86
C GLU A 2 3.37 39.06 15.63
N SER A 3 4.61 39.54 15.40
CA SER A 3 5.44 39.07 14.27
C SER A 3 5.75 37.57 14.34
N VAL A 4 5.90 37.01 15.54
CA VAL A 4 6.15 35.58 15.75
C VAL A 4 4.89 34.78 15.43
N LEU A 5 3.72 35.24 15.87
CA LEU A 5 2.43 34.61 15.56
C LEU A 5 2.15 34.61 14.05
N ILE A 6 2.42 35.72 13.36
CA ILE A 6 2.26 35.83 11.91
C ILE A 6 3.25 34.92 11.17
N ALA A 7 4.52 34.87 11.62
CA ALA A 7 5.52 34.02 11.02
C ALA A 7 5.17 32.52 11.17
N VAL A 8 4.81 32.09 12.38
CA VAL A 8 4.40 30.70 12.63
C VAL A 8 3.10 30.37 11.91
N GLY A 9 2.12 31.28 11.94
CA GLY A 9 0.83 31.11 11.29
C GLY A 9 0.91 31.03 9.77
N SER A 10 1.91 31.65 9.14
CA SER A 10 2.14 31.55 7.68
C SER A 10 3.06 30.39 7.31
N LEU A 11 4.10 30.11 8.09
CA LEU A 11 5.08 29.07 7.80
C LEU A 11 4.49 27.67 7.91
N VAL A 12 3.70 27.38 8.94
CA VAL A 12 3.17 26.02 9.16
C VAL A 12 2.27 25.58 8.00
N PRO A 13 1.23 26.33 7.58
CA PRO A 13 0.41 25.94 6.43
C PRO A 13 1.20 25.82 5.12
N LEU A 14 2.17 26.71 4.90
CA LEU A 14 3.05 26.66 3.73
C LEU A 14 3.82 25.34 3.68
N LEU A 15 4.46 24.94 4.80
CA LEU A 15 5.20 23.69 4.89
C LEU A 15 4.29 22.47 4.72
N LEU A 16 3.08 22.50 5.29
CA LEU A 16 2.11 21.41 5.11
C LEU A 16 1.75 21.20 3.64
N ILE A 17 1.44 22.28 2.92
CA ILE A 17 1.11 22.21 1.49
C ILE A 17 2.31 21.74 0.68
N LEU A 18 3.51 22.26 0.96
CA LEU A 18 4.74 21.87 0.27
C LEU A 18 5.01 20.37 0.41
N VAL A 19 4.88 19.83 1.62
CA VAL A 19 5.07 18.40 1.88
C VAL A 19 4.05 17.56 1.11
N VAL A 20 2.76 17.93 1.12
CA VAL A 20 1.74 17.18 0.37
C VAL A 20 2.06 17.16 -1.13
N ILE A 21 2.51 18.29 -1.69
CA ILE A 21 2.92 18.38 -3.10
C ILE A 21 4.16 17.52 -3.36
N HIS A 22 5.14 17.52 -2.45
CA HIS A 22 6.35 16.71 -2.55
C HIS A 22 6.00 15.20 -2.59
N GLU A 23 5.22 14.72 -1.63
CA GLU A 23 4.77 13.32 -1.61
C GLU A 23 3.93 12.97 -2.84
N PHE A 24 3.11 13.92 -3.32
CA PHE A 24 2.35 13.72 -4.55
C PHE A 24 3.27 13.54 -5.77
N GLY A 25 4.43 14.21 -5.79
CA GLY A 25 5.48 13.99 -6.78
C GLY A 25 5.90 12.53 -6.83
N HIS A 26 6.32 11.97 -5.69
CA HIS A 26 6.71 10.55 -5.55
C HIS A 26 5.61 9.59 -5.94
N TYR A 27 4.38 9.88 -5.50
CA TYR A 27 3.20 9.10 -5.86
C TYR A 27 2.95 9.07 -7.36
N ALA A 28 2.96 10.25 -8.00
CA ALA A 28 2.67 10.38 -9.42
C ALA A 28 3.77 9.70 -10.27
N THR A 29 5.03 9.89 -9.91
CA THR A 29 6.16 9.30 -10.63
C THR A 29 6.22 7.80 -10.44
N ALA A 30 5.99 7.27 -9.24
CA ALA A 30 5.90 5.83 -8.99
C ALA A 30 4.83 5.19 -9.88
N ARG A 31 3.62 5.78 -9.93
CA ARG A 31 2.52 5.27 -10.76
C ARG A 31 2.81 5.37 -12.24
N ALA A 32 3.42 6.45 -12.70
CA ALA A 32 3.82 6.60 -14.10
C ALA A 32 4.87 5.56 -14.53
N MET A 33 5.75 5.16 -13.61
CA MET A 33 6.81 4.17 -13.83
C MET A 33 6.35 2.71 -13.61
N GLY A 34 5.06 2.50 -13.33
CA GLY A 34 4.47 1.18 -13.09
C GLY A 34 4.88 0.55 -11.75
N VAL A 35 5.38 1.34 -10.79
CA VAL A 35 5.64 0.90 -9.42
C VAL A 35 4.31 0.90 -8.68
N LYS A 36 4.05 -0.18 -7.92
CA LYS A 36 2.82 -0.29 -7.14
C LYS A 36 2.92 0.57 -5.87
N VAL A 37 2.00 1.52 -5.73
CA VAL A 37 1.84 2.31 -4.49
C VAL A 37 0.85 1.59 -3.57
N LEU A 38 1.24 1.39 -2.31
CA LEU A 38 0.44 0.75 -1.28
C LEU A 38 -0.27 1.76 -0.38
N GLU A 39 0.42 2.83 0.01
CA GLU A 39 -0.14 3.86 0.89
C GLU A 39 0.37 5.26 0.49
N PHE A 40 -0.53 6.24 0.47
CA PHE A 40 -0.22 7.65 0.42
C PHE A 40 -0.67 8.28 1.74
N GLY A 41 0.29 8.64 2.59
CA GLY A 41 0.05 9.16 3.93
C GLY A 41 0.36 10.65 4.03
N VAL A 42 -0.59 11.42 4.57
CA VAL A 42 -0.33 12.79 5.02
C VAL A 42 -0.11 12.76 6.53
N GLY A 43 1.00 13.33 6.99
CA GLY A 43 1.44 13.29 8.38
C GLY A 43 2.07 11.96 8.79
N PHE A 44 2.53 11.88 10.05
CA PHE A 44 3.13 10.69 10.64
C PHE A 44 2.18 9.92 11.57
N PRO A 45 2.30 8.57 11.62
CA PRO A 45 1.48 7.71 12.47
C PRO A 45 1.41 8.16 13.94
N PRO A 46 0.32 7.83 14.68
CA PRO A 46 -0.74 6.90 14.31
C PRO A 46 -1.76 7.45 13.30
N ARG A 47 -2.32 6.56 12.48
CA ARG A 47 -3.40 6.87 11.53
C ARG A 47 -4.63 7.41 12.26
N ALA A 48 -5.11 8.57 11.81
CA ALA A 48 -6.36 9.17 12.27
C ALA A 48 -7.53 8.70 11.39
N PHE A 49 -7.34 8.76 10.07
CA PHE A 49 -8.34 8.37 9.09
C PHE A 49 -7.66 7.72 7.87
N GLY A 50 -8.39 6.88 7.13
CA GLY A 50 -7.89 6.36 5.87
C GLY A 50 -8.95 5.73 4.99
N VAL A 51 -8.78 5.87 3.68
CA VAL A 51 -9.70 5.38 2.64
C VAL A 51 -8.95 4.45 1.71
N TYR A 52 -9.43 3.21 1.62
CA TYR A 52 -8.96 2.23 0.66
C TYR A 52 -9.62 2.47 -0.70
N THR A 53 -8.80 2.55 -1.74
CA THR A 53 -9.18 2.72 -3.14
C THR A 53 -8.36 1.78 -4.03
N GLY A 54 -8.59 1.84 -5.33
CA GLY A 54 -7.94 0.97 -6.32
C GLY A 54 -8.88 -0.11 -6.83
N ASN A 55 -8.46 -0.69 -7.96
CA ASN A 55 -9.13 -1.79 -8.65
C ASN A 55 -8.05 -2.79 -9.06
N THR A 56 -7.34 -3.35 -8.10
CA THR A 56 -6.25 -4.27 -8.39
C THR A 56 -6.82 -5.67 -8.58
N PRO A 57 -6.82 -6.22 -9.82
CA PRO A 57 -7.27 -7.58 -10.04
C PRO A 57 -6.20 -8.54 -9.52
N VAL A 58 -6.62 -9.53 -8.76
CA VAL A 58 -5.79 -10.62 -8.27
C VAL A 58 -6.51 -11.92 -8.58
N LEU A 59 -5.82 -12.83 -9.25
CA LEU A 59 -6.30 -14.17 -9.55
C LEU A 59 -6.14 -15.05 -8.33
N VAL A 60 -7.07 -15.98 -8.14
CA VAL A 60 -7.04 -16.97 -7.08
C VAL A 60 -6.94 -18.33 -7.74
N ASP A 61 -5.93 -19.10 -7.36
CA ASP A 61 -5.68 -20.44 -7.88
C ASP A 61 -5.80 -21.49 -6.78
N GLY A 62 -5.76 -22.78 -7.16
CA GLY A 62 -5.80 -23.88 -6.20
C GLY A 62 -4.58 -23.97 -5.28
N ALA A 63 -3.51 -23.21 -5.57
CA ALA A 63 -2.32 -23.11 -4.71
C ALA A 63 -2.43 -21.95 -3.70
N THR A 64 -3.51 -21.16 -3.75
CA THR A 64 -3.74 -20.06 -2.82
C THR A 64 -4.04 -20.60 -1.42
N ARG A 65 -3.18 -20.24 -0.46
CA ARG A 65 -3.35 -20.60 0.95
C ARG A 65 -4.22 -19.56 1.66
N TYR A 66 -5.23 -20.03 2.38
CA TYR A 66 -6.11 -19.21 3.20
C TYR A 66 -5.69 -19.28 4.67
N VAL A 67 -5.58 -18.13 5.33
CA VAL A 67 -5.23 -18.02 6.75
C VAL A 67 -6.33 -17.24 7.47
N GLY A 68 -6.99 -17.90 8.43
CA GLY A 68 -8.15 -17.34 9.12
C GLY A 68 -9.43 -17.31 8.27
N LEU A 69 -9.47 -18.04 7.16
CA LEU A 69 -10.62 -18.27 6.29
C LEU A 69 -10.70 -19.78 6.00
N SER A 70 -11.91 -20.31 5.85
CA SER A 70 -12.17 -21.73 5.55
C SER A 70 -12.02 -22.03 4.05
N GLY A 71 -12.22 -21.01 3.21
CA GLY A 71 -12.11 -21.12 1.76
C GLY A 71 -12.45 -19.83 1.01
N PRO A 72 -12.55 -19.89 -0.34
CA PRO A 72 -12.98 -18.77 -1.16
C PRO A 72 -14.43 -18.34 -0.88
N GLU A 73 -15.29 -19.21 -0.33
CA GLU A 73 -16.65 -18.85 0.07
C GLU A 73 -16.71 -17.76 1.16
N ASP A 74 -15.66 -17.63 1.98
CA ASP A 74 -15.59 -16.59 3.02
C ASP A 74 -15.17 -15.22 2.46
N LEU A 75 -14.82 -15.14 1.17
CA LEU A 75 -14.45 -13.89 0.51
C LEU A 75 -15.70 -13.07 0.13
N GLY A 76 -16.11 -12.22 1.06
CA GLY A 76 -17.21 -11.27 0.84
C GLY A 76 -16.75 -9.89 0.39
N ARG A 77 -17.56 -9.20 -0.42
CA ARG A 77 -17.37 -7.77 -0.72
C ARG A 77 -17.34 -6.96 0.58
N GLY A 78 -16.37 -6.05 0.68
CA GLY A 78 -16.17 -5.18 1.85
C GLY A 78 -15.27 -5.78 2.92
N LEU A 79 -14.93 -7.08 2.83
CA LEU A 79 -13.99 -7.72 3.73
C LEU A 79 -12.60 -7.12 3.56
N LYS A 80 -11.90 -6.86 4.67
CA LYS A 80 -10.52 -6.40 4.67
C LYS A 80 -9.59 -7.61 4.78
N ILE A 81 -8.75 -7.78 3.78
CA ILE A 81 -7.82 -8.91 3.70
C ILE A 81 -6.41 -8.39 3.40
N LYS A 82 -5.43 -9.16 3.86
CA LYS A 82 -4.04 -9.02 3.47
C LYS A 82 -3.74 -10.11 2.44
N VAL A 83 -3.15 -9.74 1.33
CA VAL A 83 -2.85 -10.65 0.23
C VAL A 83 -1.37 -10.57 -0.10
N SER A 84 -0.73 -11.73 -0.12
CA SER A 84 0.61 -11.92 -0.67
C SER A 84 0.44 -12.46 -2.10
N SER A 85 0.75 -11.64 -3.10
CA SER A 85 0.58 -11.98 -4.52
C SER A 85 1.92 -12.14 -5.24
N ALA A 86 2.01 -13.14 -6.13
CA ALA A 86 3.09 -13.24 -7.12
C ALA A 86 2.58 -12.71 -8.48
N GLU A 87 3.47 -12.34 -9.40
CA GLU A 87 3.09 -12.04 -10.78
C GLU A 87 3.40 -13.27 -11.65
N ASN A 88 2.46 -13.66 -12.52
CA ASN A 88 2.67 -14.75 -13.47
C ASN A 88 3.29 -14.26 -14.78
N ASP A 89 3.62 -15.19 -15.68
CA ASP A 89 4.23 -14.88 -16.99
C ASP A 89 3.34 -13.98 -17.89
N GLN A 90 2.06 -13.86 -17.57
CA GLN A 90 1.10 -12.99 -18.28
C GLN A 90 0.98 -11.59 -17.64
N GLY A 91 1.75 -11.29 -16.58
CA GLY A 91 1.69 -10.01 -15.86
C GLY A 91 0.50 -9.88 -14.90
N ASN A 92 -0.23 -10.97 -14.65
CA ASN A 92 -1.37 -11.00 -13.74
C ASN A 92 -0.89 -11.31 -12.31
N LEU A 93 -1.45 -10.59 -11.33
CA LEU A 93 -1.22 -10.90 -9.92
C LEU A 93 -1.99 -12.15 -9.54
N VAL A 94 -1.32 -13.14 -8.96
CA VAL A 94 -1.90 -14.39 -8.45
C VAL A 94 -1.69 -14.42 -6.95
N ALA A 95 -2.77 -14.57 -6.20
CA ALA A 95 -2.71 -14.73 -4.74
C ALA A 95 -1.97 -16.03 -4.41
N ARG A 96 -1.03 -15.95 -3.47
CA ARG A 96 -0.37 -17.12 -2.87
C ARG A 96 -0.85 -17.32 -1.44
N VAL A 97 -1.06 -16.22 -0.73
CA VAL A 97 -1.60 -16.23 0.63
C VAL A 97 -2.66 -15.15 0.76
N ILE A 98 -3.82 -15.52 1.32
CA ILE A 98 -4.89 -14.60 1.69
C ILE A 98 -5.14 -14.76 3.19
N GLU A 99 -4.98 -13.66 3.93
CA GLU A 99 -5.14 -13.61 5.37
C GLU A 99 -6.24 -12.63 5.75
N LEU A 100 -7.11 -13.02 6.67
CA LEU A 100 -8.14 -12.15 7.21
C LEU A 100 -7.49 -11.09 8.10
N SER A 101 -7.69 -9.79 7.81
CA SER A 101 -7.10 -8.67 8.58
C SER A 101 -7.72 -8.49 9.99
N LYS A 102 -8.40 -9.50 10.55
CA LYS A 102 -9.11 -9.40 11.83
C LYS A 102 -8.09 -9.35 12.98
N LYS A 103 -7.65 -8.13 13.28
CA LYS A 103 -6.99 -7.71 14.52
C LYS A 103 -5.60 -8.34 14.75
N VAL A 104 -4.68 -8.16 13.81
CA VAL A 104 -3.26 -8.00 14.21
C VAL A 104 -3.19 -6.66 14.92
N ALA A 105 -2.75 -6.68 16.19
CA ALA A 105 -2.70 -5.49 16.99
C ALA A 105 -1.77 -4.48 16.31
N LYS A 106 -2.16 -3.21 16.39
CA LYS A 106 -1.40 -2.05 15.91
C LYS A 106 0.02 -2.09 16.51
N GLY A 107 0.97 -2.74 15.85
CA GLY A 107 2.36 -2.85 16.33
C GLY A 107 3.07 -4.21 16.16
N GLU A 108 2.42 -5.28 15.74
CA GLU A 108 3.17 -6.52 15.42
C GLU A 108 3.84 -6.39 14.05
N PRO A 109 5.18 -6.58 13.95
CA PRO A 109 5.84 -6.66 12.67
C PRO A 109 5.21 -7.81 11.89
N ASP A 110 4.97 -7.58 10.60
CA ASP A 110 4.59 -8.65 9.68
C ASP A 110 5.63 -9.77 9.83
N GLU A 111 5.30 -10.86 10.53
CA GLU A 111 6.18 -12.01 10.62
C GLU A 111 6.51 -12.45 9.19
N GLU A 112 7.74 -12.19 8.76
CA GLU A 112 8.26 -12.64 7.48
C GLU A 112 8.34 -14.16 7.53
N ARG A 113 7.26 -14.79 7.06
CA ARG A 113 7.22 -16.24 6.90
C ARG A 113 8.21 -16.61 5.79
N PRO A 114 9.09 -17.61 6.02
CA PRO A 114 10.07 -18.04 5.04
C PRO A 114 9.40 -18.35 3.69
N GLY A 115 9.86 -17.71 2.62
CA GLY A 115 9.32 -17.90 1.26
C GLY A 115 8.23 -16.91 0.83
N GLU A 116 7.79 -15.97 1.68
CA GLU A 116 6.89 -14.86 1.31
C GLU A 116 7.62 -13.53 1.05
N GLU A 117 8.95 -13.53 1.09
CA GLU A 117 9.82 -12.34 0.97
C GLU A 117 9.74 -11.67 -0.40
N ASP A 118 9.59 -12.48 -1.44
CA ASP A 118 9.51 -12.03 -2.84
C ASP A 118 8.06 -11.78 -3.30
N LEU A 119 7.07 -11.93 -2.41
CA LEU A 119 5.68 -11.70 -2.75
C LEU A 119 5.30 -10.23 -2.55
N LEU A 120 4.43 -9.73 -3.43
CA LEU A 120 3.79 -8.44 -3.25
C LEU A 120 2.80 -8.53 -2.10
N LYS A 121 3.16 -7.97 -0.95
CA LYS A 121 2.29 -7.85 0.22
C LYS A 121 1.46 -6.58 0.09
N HIS A 122 0.15 -6.72 0.01
CA HIS A 122 -0.78 -5.59 -0.02
C HIS A 122 -2.02 -5.88 0.82
N GLU A 123 -2.57 -4.84 1.41
CA GLU A 123 -3.76 -4.93 2.26
C GLU A 123 -4.86 -4.08 1.64
N GLY A 124 -6.06 -4.65 1.54
CA GLY A 124 -7.16 -3.96 0.89
C GLY A 124 -8.54 -4.46 1.28
N LYS A 125 -9.54 -3.71 0.83
CA LYS A 125 -10.95 -4.14 0.89
C LYS A 125 -11.33 -4.82 -0.41
N ILE A 126 -12.05 -5.94 -0.32
CA ILE A 126 -12.61 -6.63 -1.48
C ILE A 126 -13.70 -5.77 -2.12
N ARG A 127 -13.54 -5.39 -3.38
CA ARG A 127 -14.56 -4.67 -4.16
C ARG A 127 -15.53 -5.62 -4.85
N SER A 128 -15.01 -6.68 -5.44
CA SER A 128 -15.78 -7.73 -6.09
C SER A 128 -15.00 -9.04 -6.06
N VAL A 129 -15.75 -10.14 -6.04
CA VAL A 129 -15.23 -11.50 -6.16
C VAL A 129 -15.97 -12.14 -7.32
N SER A 130 -15.21 -12.77 -8.20
CA SER A 130 -15.68 -13.58 -9.31
C SER A 130 -14.98 -14.94 -9.23
N ASP A 131 -15.51 -15.96 -9.87
CA ASP A 131 -14.90 -17.30 -9.85
C ASP A 131 -13.45 -17.24 -10.35
N GLY A 132 -12.49 -17.49 -9.44
CA GLY A 132 -11.05 -17.47 -9.72
C GLY A 132 -10.40 -16.08 -9.79
N SER A 133 -11.12 -14.99 -9.50
CA SER A 133 -10.53 -13.65 -9.45
C SER A 133 -11.20 -12.72 -8.45
N LEU A 134 -10.42 -11.84 -7.83
CA LEU A 134 -10.90 -10.84 -6.89
C LEU A 134 -10.32 -9.46 -7.23
N VAL A 135 -11.09 -8.42 -6.97
CA VAL A 135 -10.66 -7.03 -7.18
C VAL A 135 -10.50 -6.36 -5.83
N LEU A 136 -9.31 -5.84 -5.58
CA LEU A 136 -8.96 -5.20 -4.31
C LEU A 136 -8.85 -3.68 -4.45
N ALA A 137 -9.44 -3.00 -3.47
CA ALA A 137 -9.10 -1.64 -3.12
C ALA A 137 -7.93 -1.70 -2.12
N ASP A 138 -6.72 -1.79 -2.64
CA ASP A 138 -5.47 -2.01 -1.90
C ASP A 138 -4.56 -0.78 -1.80
N MET A 139 -4.92 0.32 -2.46
CA MET A 139 -4.23 1.60 -2.33
C MET A 139 -4.90 2.40 -1.21
N LEU A 140 -4.13 2.74 -0.19
CA LEU A 140 -4.64 3.45 0.98
C LEU A 140 -4.24 4.93 0.95
N TYR A 141 -5.22 5.83 0.96
CA TYR A 141 -4.97 7.22 1.37
C TYR A 141 -5.14 7.32 2.88
N SER A 142 -4.10 7.72 3.61
CA SER A 142 -4.16 7.90 5.06
C SER A 142 -3.87 9.33 5.48
N VAL A 143 -4.56 9.76 6.52
CA VAL A 143 -4.28 10.99 7.25
C VAL A 143 -3.91 10.58 8.67
N ASN A 144 -2.75 11.03 9.12
CA ASN A 144 -2.20 10.68 10.41
C ASN A 144 -2.24 11.87 11.38
N TRP A 145 -2.13 11.58 12.68
CA TRP A 145 -2.33 12.60 13.72
C TRP A 145 -1.22 13.66 13.78
N ALA A 146 0.02 13.30 13.46
CA ALA A 146 1.12 14.25 13.47
C ALA A 146 1.21 14.94 12.09
N PRO A 147 0.90 16.24 11.95
CA PRO A 147 0.79 16.88 10.64
C PRO A 147 2.16 17.21 10.01
N ILE A 148 3.26 16.99 10.71
CA ILE A 148 4.61 17.38 10.28
C ILE A 148 5.17 16.29 9.36
N GLY A 149 4.82 16.28 8.08
CA GLY A 149 5.39 15.32 7.12
C GLY A 149 4.35 14.59 6.27
N GLY A 150 4.82 13.58 5.56
CA GLY A 150 4.03 12.69 4.72
C GLY A 150 4.90 11.53 4.29
N PHE A 151 4.30 10.54 3.63
CA PHE A 151 5.04 9.41 3.10
C PHE A 151 4.27 8.74 1.97
N VAL A 152 5.00 8.11 1.05
CA VAL A 152 4.46 7.18 0.05
C VAL A 152 5.09 5.82 0.28
N ARG A 153 4.26 4.81 0.61
CA ARG A 153 4.73 3.42 0.71
C ARG A 153 4.64 2.75 -0.64
N LEU A 154 5.77 2.27 -1.11
CA LEU A 154 5.93 1.62 -2.40
C LEU A 154 6.13 0.12 -2.20
N ALA A 155 5.71 -0.66 -3.18
CA ALA A 155 5.99 -2.09 -3.19
C ALA A 155 7.49 -2.34 -3.35
N GLY A 156 8.02 -3.30 -2.60
CA GLY A 156 9.40 -3.79 -2.74
C GLY A 156 10.45 -2.66 -2.71
N GLU A 157 10.35 -1.73 -1.77
CA GLU A 157 11.34 -0.65 -1.59
C GLU A 157 12.77 -1.17 -1.40
N ALA A 158 12.91 -2.29 -0.70
CA ALA A 158 14.19 -2.94 -0.41
C ALA A 158 14.41 -4.27 -1.17
N ASN A 159 13.36 -4.90 -1.70
CA ASN A 159 13.45 -6.20 -2.38
C ASN A 159 13.09 -6.08 -3.88
N PRO A 160 14.04 -6.29 -4.80
CA PRO A 160 13.80 -6.20 -6.24
C PRO A 160 12.94 -7.34 -6.81
N ASN A 161 12.89 -8.49 -6.14
CA ASN A 161 12.15 -9.67 -6.62
C ASN A 161 10.63 -9.51 -6.48
N VAL A 162 10.19 -8.56 -5.66
CA VAL A 162 8.77 -8.29 -5.45
C VAL A 162 8.14 -7.77 -6.75
N PRO A 163 6.97 -8.28 -7.16
CA PRO A 163 6.25 -7.77 -8.31
C PRO A 163 5.98 -6.27 -8.22
N ARG A 164 6.24 -5.56 -9.33
CA ARG A 164 6.02 -4.10 -9.44
C ARG A 164 6.77 -3.30 -8.37
N SER A 165 7.92 -3.83 -7.93
CA SER A 165 8.77 -3.22 -6.91
C SER A 165 9.47 -1.97 -7.40
N LEU A 166 9.78 -1.08 -6.46
CA LEU A 166 10.70 0.04 -6.70
C LEU A 166 12.15 -0.45 -6.85
N ALA A 167 12.59 -1.38 -6.00
CA ALA A 167 13.96 -1.88 -6.03
C ALA A 167 14.32 -2.61 -7.34
N GLY A 168 13.34 -3.22 -8.01
CA GLY A 168 13.51 -3.85 -9.32
C GLY A 168 13.65 -2.85 -10.47
N LYS A 169 13.43 -1.54 -10.24
CA LYS A 169 13.61 -0.51 -11.26
C LYS A 169 15.06 -0.02 -11.32
N GLY A 170 15.45 0.51 -12.49
CA GLY A 170 16.76 1.10 -12.69
C GLY A 170 17.03 2.28 -11.75
N THR A 171 18.30 2.55 -11.45
CA THR A 171 18.74 3.59 -10.50
C THR A 171 18.16 4.97 -10.79
N GLY A 172 18.02 5.34 -12.06
CA GLY A 172 17.42 6.62 -12.46
C GLY A 172 15.93 6.72 -12.10
N THR A 173 15.16 5.64 -12.28
CA THR A 173 13.76 5.58 -11.87
C THR A 173 13.62 5.66 -10.36
N ARG A 174 14.49 4.98 -9.61
CA ARG A 174 14.50 5.02 -8.15
C ARG A 174 14.77 6.43 -7.62
N PHE A 175 15.74 7.13 -8.21
CA PHE A 175 16.04 8.52 -7.85
C PHE A 175 14.89 9.49 -8.16
N LEU A 176 14.13 9.24 -9.22
CA LEU A 176 13.02 10.11 -9.61
C LEU A 176 11.77 9.91 -8.73
N VAL A 177 11.68 8.76 -8.07
CA VAL A 177 10.54 8.35 -7.23
C VAL A 177 10.80 8.55 -5.73
N LEU A 178 12.05 8.76 -5.32
CA LEU A 178 12.50 8.92 -3.92
C LEU A 178 12.83 10.37 -3.57
#